data_AF-A0A419SQE3-F1
#
_entry.id   AF-A0A419SQE3-F1
#
_cell.length_a   1.000
_cell.length_b   1.000
_cell.length_c   1.000
_cell.angle_alpha   90.00
_cell.angle_beta   90.00
_cell.angle_gamma   90.00
#
_symmetry.space_group_name_H-M   'P 1'
#
loop_
_entity.id
_entity.type
_entity.pdbx_description
1 polymer ?
#
loop_
_entity_poly.entity_id
_entity_poly.type
_entity_poly.pdbx_seq_one_letter_code
_entity_poly.pdbx_strand_id
1 'polypeptide(L)'
;MNKNDLHNQPKAFEYLTPGERRRLTEWVKANLTPIQSFNVRHTSYGLKHIFEKNGGFYIGNGAFKGAMIECGFKVQDKTALNWVFNVSEKSIKAITNQ
;
A
#
# COMPACT_ATOMS: atom_id res chain seq x y z
N MET A 1 -3.93 23.20 -2.19
CA MET A 1 -4.14 21.76 -2.44
C MET A 1 -5.53 21.40 -1.94
N ASN A 2 -6.36 20.80 -2.78
CA ASN A 2 -7.67 20.31 -2.36
C ASN A 2 -7.47 19.08 -1.45
N LYS A 3 -8.23 18.96 -0.34
CA LYS A 3 -8.12 17.82 0.59
C LYS A 3 -8.36 16.48 -0.10
N ASN A 4 -9.17 16.47 -1.17
CA ASN A 4 -9.47 15.28 -1.96
C ASN A 4 -8.26 14.76 -2.76
N ASP A 5 -7.34 15.64 -3.18
CA ASP A 5 -6.15 15.21 -3.94
C ASP A 5 -5.18 14.45 -3.04
N LEU A 6 -5.07 14.86 -1.77
CA LEU A 6 -4.16 14.23 -0.82
C LEU A 6 -4.48 12.74 -0.65
N HIS A 7 -5.76 12.35 -0.66
CA HIS A 7 -6.18 10.96 -0.44
C HIS A 7 -5.59 9.96 -1.44
N ASN A 8 -5.12 10.40 -2.62
CA ASN A 8 -4.51 9.54 -3.63
C ASN A 8 -3.00 9.80 -3.86
N GLN A 9 -2.44 10.81 -3.19
CA GLN A 9 -1.03 11.19 -3.29
C GLN A 9 -0.19 10.45 -2.25
N PRO A 10 1.00 9.92 -2.59
CA PRO A 10 1.86 9.18 -1.66
C PRO A 10 2.22 9.99 -0.41
N LYS A 11 2.29 11.33 -0.54
CA LYS A 11 2.55 12.25 0.57
C LYS A 11 1.53 12.16 1.71
N ALA A 12 0.32 11.62 1.46
CA ALA A 12 -0.66 11.35 2.52
C ALA A 12 -0.09 10.49 3.66
N PHE A 13 0.89 9.64 3.38
CA PHE A 13 1.57 8.84 4.39
C PHE A 13 2.26 9.70 5.47
N GLU A 14 2.84 10.84 5.09
CA GLU A 14 3.52 11.76 6.03
C GLU A 14 2.55 12.38 7.03
N TYR A 15 1.27 12.51 6.67
CA TYR A 15 0.22 13.09 7.52
C TYR A 15 -0.43 12.09 8.48
N LEU A 16 -0.10 10.79 8.36
CA LEU A 16 -0.48 9.81 9.38
C LEU A 16 0.27 10.09 10.68
N THR A 17 -0.36 9.77 11.82
CA THR A 17 0.32 9.80 13.12
C THR A 17 1.53 8.84 13.12
N PRO A 18 2.54 9.06 13.96
CA PRO A 18 3.69 8.15 14.05
C PRO A 18 3.29 6.69 14.31
N GLY A 19 2.26 6.47 15.16
CA GLY A 19 1.75 5.13 15.47
C GLY A 19 1.00 4.47 14.30
N GLU A 20 0.31 5.24 13.47
CA GLU A 20 -0.32 4.75 12.23
C GLU A 20 0.73 4.40 11.18
N ARG A 21 1.73 5.28 10.97
CA ARG A 21 2.84 4.99 10.04
C ARG A 21 3.56 3.70 10.43
N ARG A 22 3.90 3.55 11.71
CA ARG A 22 4.55 2.34 12.23
C ARG A 22 3.71 1.10 11.93
N ARG A 23 2.45 1.08 12.39
CA ARG A 23 1.54 -0.06 12.18
C ARG A 23 1.37 -0.43 10.71
N LEU A 24 1.21 0.56 9.83
CA LEU A 24 1.07 0.31 8.39
C LEU A 24 2.36 -0.27 7.79
N THR A 25 3.54 0.29 8.12
CA THR A 25 4.82 -0.23 7.60
C THR A 25 5.18 -1.60 8.15
N GLU A 26 4.88 -1.88 9.42
CA GLU A 26 5.06 -3.21 10.02
C GLU A 26 4.16 -4.23 9.33
N TRP A 27 2.90 -3.90 9.08
CA TRP A 27 1.99 -4.77 8.34
C TRP A 27 2.49 -5.04 6.91
N VAL A 28 2.93 -4.01 6.18
CA VAL A 28 3.48 -4.17 4.82
C VAL A 28 4.70 -5.11 4.85
N LYS A 29 5.64 -4.89 5.76
CA LYS A 29 6.88 -5.70 5.86
C LYS A 29 6.62 -7.14 6.30
N ALA A 30 5.65 -7.37 7.18
CA ALA A 30 5.32 -8.69 7.68
C ALA A 30 4.54 -9.54 6.65
N ASN A 31 3.69 -8.90 5.85
CA ASN A 31 2.71 -9.61 5.02
C ASN A 31 3.01 -9.57 3.51
N LEU A 32 3.74 -8.57 3.02
CA LEU A 32 4.00 -8.40 1.60
C LEU A 32 5.47 -8.66 1.29
N THR A 33 5.72 -9.41 0.21
CA THR A 33 7.08 -9.72 -0.24
C THR A 33 7.36 -9.04 -1.58
N PRO A 34 8.42 -8.21 -1.70
CA PRO A 34 8.81 -7.65 -2.98
C PRO A 34 9.44 -8.73 -3.89
N ILE A 35 9.19 -8.65 -5.19
CA ILE A 35 9.74 -9.51 -6.24
C ILE A 35 10.31 -8.67 -7.39
N GLN A 36 10.90 -9.29 -8.41
CA GLN A 36 11.46 -8.54 -9.55
C GLN A 36 10.39 -8.00 -10.50
N SER A 37 9.35 -8.79 -10.78
CA SER A 37 8.27 -8.42 -11.71
C SER A 37 7.18 -7.59 -11.03
N PHE A 38 6.44 -6.82 -11.83
CA PHE A 38 5.24 -6.12 -11.38
C PHE A 38 4.03 -7.04 -11.38
N ASN A 39 3.23 -6.99 -10.32
CA ASN A 39 2.01 -7.80 -10.21
C ASN A 39 0.78 -6.98 -10.57
N VAL A 40 0.41 -7.00 -11.86
CA VAL A 40 -0.72 -6.24 -12.41
C VAL A 40 -2.11 -6.73 -11.95
N ARG A 41 -2.18 -7.84 -11.21
CA ARG A 41 -3.45 -8.37 -10.67
C ARG A 41 -3.98 -7.56 -9.49
N HIS A 42 -3.10 -6.82 -8.83
CA HIS A 42 -3.44 -6.00 -7.66
C HIS A 42 -2.95 -4.59 -7.85
N THR A 43 -3.72 -3.64 -7.34
CA THR A 43 -3.35 -2.23 -7.31
C THR A 43 -3.31 -1.72 -5.87
N SER A 44 -2.73 -0.55 -5.66
CA SER A 44 -2.71 0.15 -4.39
C SER A 44 -4.10 0.24 -3.73
N TYR A 45 -5.15 0.41 -4.53
CA TYR A 45 -6.53 0.47 -4.04
C TYR A 45 -6.99 -0.87 -3.48
N GLY A 46 -6.76 -1.98 -4.19
CA GLY A 46 -7.10 -3.31 -3.71
C GLY A 46 -6.29 -3.68 -2.46
N LEU A 47 -4.98 -3.42 -2.49
CA LEU A 47 -4.08 -3.76 -1.39
C LEU A 47 -4.39 -2.97 -0.11
N LYS A 48 -4.77 -1.68 -0.22
CA LYS A 48 -5.17 -0.90 0.96
C LYS A 48 -6.43 -1.46 1.63
N HIS A 49 -7.36 -2.01 0.86
CA HIS A 49 -8.54 -2.69 1.38
C HIS A 49 -8.20 -4.02 2.05
N ILE A 50 -7.16 -4.74 1.57
CA ILE A 50 -6.67 -5.95 2.24
C ILE A 50 -6.10 -5.58 3.61
N PHE A 51 -5.31 -4.51 3.71
CA PHE A 51 -4.83 -4.00 5.00
C PHE A 51 -6.00 -3.67 5.94
N GLU A 52 -6.98 -2.90 5.48
CA GLU A 52 -8.16 -2.52 6.28
C GLU A 52 -8.96 -3.74 6.77
N LYS A 53 -9.11 -4.77 5.93
CA LYS A 53 -9.83 -6.02 6.28
C LYS A 53 -9.02 -6.94 7.19
N ASN A 54 -7.69 -6.87 7.15
CA ASN A 54 -6.78 -7.74 7.91
C ASN A 54 -6.30 -7.06 9.20
N GLY A 55 -7.23 -6.49 9.98
CA GLY A 55 -6.93 -5.87 11.28
C GLY A 55 -6.24 -4.50 11.22
N GLY A 56 -6.13 -3.91 10.02
CA GLY A 56 -5.67 -2.54 9.83
C GLY A 56 -6.72 -1.49 10.22
N PHE A 57 -6.35 -0.22 10.04
CA PHE A 57 -7.23 0.93 10.21
C PHE A 57 -7.53 1.57 8.85
N TYR A 58 -8.59 2.37 8.77
CA TYR A 58 -8.95 3.05 7.52
C TYR A 58 -7.84 3.99 7.05
N ILE A 59 -7.44 3.85 5.79
CA ILE A 59 -6.43 4.70 5.15
C ILE A 59 -6.81 5.06 3.72
N GLY A 60 -6.27 6.19 3.28
CA GLY A 60 -6.36 6.55 1.87
C GLY A 60 -5.42 5.76 0.99
N ASN A 61 -5.80 5.65 -0.29
CA ASN A 61 -4.98 5.02 -1.34
C ASN A 61 -3.57 5.64 -1.39
N GLY A 62 -3.47 6.96 -1.25
CA GLY A 62 -2.22 7.71 -1.17
C GLY A 62 -1.35 7.31 0.02
N ALA A 63 -1.93 7.16 1.22
CA ALA A 63 -1.16 6.77 2.40
C ALA A 63 -0.59 5.35 2.24
N PHE A 64 -1.36 4.43 1.64
CA PHE A 64 -0.87 3.10 1.32
C PHE A 64 0.27 3.14 0.28
N LYS A 65 0.15 3.97 -0.77
CA LYS A 65 1.22 4.15 -1.77
C LYS A 65 2.52 4.64 -1.13
N GLY A 66 2.42 5.62 -0.23
CA GLY A 66 3.58 6.15 0.50
C GLY A 66 4.26 5.08 1.35
N ALA A 67 3.49 4.29 2.10
CA ALA A 67 4.01 3.19 2.89
C ALA A 67 4.73 2.11 2.06
N MET A 68 4.21 1.78 0.87
CA MET A 68 4.85 0.83 -0.04
C MET A 68 6.21 1.34 -0.54
N ILE A 69 6.32 2.63 -0.88
CA ILE A 69 7.60 3.25 -1.24
C ILE A 69 8.57 3.20 -0.06
N GLU A 70 8.12 3.58 1.14
CA GLU A 70 8.92 3.57 2.37
C GLU A 70 9.45 2.17 2.70
N CYS A 71 8.69 1.12 2.37
CA CYS A 71 9.10 -0.27 2.55
C CYS A 71 9.95 -0.82 1.38
N GLY A 72 10.33 0.00 0.41
CA GLY A 72 11.25 -0.37 -0.68
C GLY A 72 10.59 -1.03 -1.89
N PHE A 73 9.26 -1.00 -2.01
CA PHE A 73 8.58 -1.51 -3.22
C PHE A 73 8.74 -0.54 -4.39
N LYS A 74 8.90 -1.12 -5.59
CA LYS A 74 8.96 -0.40 -6.86
C LYS A 74 7.55 -0.23 -7.43
N VAL A 75 7.35 0.89 -8.13
CA VAL A 75 6.08 1.24 -8.77
C VAL A 75 6.24 1.14 -10.27
N GLN A 76 5.27 0.52 -10.96
CA GLN A 76 5.28 0.40 -12.41
C GLN A 76 5.06 1.75 -13.11
N ASP A 77 4.05 2.50 -12.65
CA ASP A 77 3.70 3.82 -13.17
C ASP A 77 3.19 4.71 -12.01
N LYS A 78 3.92 5.79 -11.73
CA LYS A 78 3.57 6.74 -10.66
C LYS A 78 2.51 7.76 -11.09
N THR A 79 2.22 7.89 -12.38
CA THR A 79 1.21 8.80 -12.91
C THR A 79 -0.21 8.24 -12.79
N ALA A 80 -0.34 6.90 -12.71
CA ALA A 80 -1.61 6.23 -12.53
C ALA A 80 -2.30 6.57 -11.19
N LEU A 81 -3.64 6.57 -11.19
CA LEU A 81 -4.43 6.75 -9.96
C LEU A 81 -4.27 5.56 -9.00
N ASN A 82 -4.23 4.34 -9.53
CA ASN A 82 -4.07 3.11 -8.76
C ASN A 82 -2.75 2.46 -9.18
N TRP A 83 -1.80 2.37 -8.24
CA TRP A 83 -0.44 1.95 -8.55
C TRP A 83 -0.30 0.44 -8.52
N VAL A 84 0.46 -0.08 -9.48
CA VAL A 84 0.92 -1.48 -9.47
C VAL A 84 2.32 -1.52 -8.86
N PHE A 85 2.53 -2.47 -7.96
CA PHE A 85 3.81 -2.70 -7.28
C PHE A 85 4.44 -4.03 -7.67
N ASN A 86 5.73 -4.15 -7.41
CA ASN A 86 6.48 -5.40 -7.54
C ASN A 86 6.22 -6.36 -6.36
N VAL A 87 4.96 -6.67 -6.07
CA VAL A 87 4.54 -7.48 -4.92
C VAL A 87 4.22 -8.92 -5.31
N SER A 88 4.64 -9.87 -4.49
CA SER A 88 4.36 -11.30 -4.71
C SER A 88 2.87 -11.63 -4.62
N GLU A 89 2.33 -12.26 -5.65
CA GLU A 89 0.98 -12.84 -5.61
C GLU A 89 0.84 -13.87 -4.48
N LYS A 90 1.91 -14.63 -4.21
CA LYS A 90 1.91 -15.65 -3.14
C LYS A 90 1.72 -15.01 -1.77
N SER A 91 2.39 -13.88 -1.49
CA SER A 91 2.27 -13.21 -0.20
C SER A 91 0.86 -12.62 -0.02
N ILE A 92 0.26 -12.09 -1.10
CA ILE A 92 -1.13 -11.59 -1.05
C ILE A 92 -2.12 -12.72 -0.74
N LYS A 93 -2.02 -13.85 -1.46
CA LYS A 93 -2.91 -15.00 -1.24
C LYS A 93 -2.80 -15.61 0.16
N ALA A 94 -1.63 -15.54 0.78
CA ALA A 94 -1.43 -16.00 2.15
C ALA A 94 -2.22 -15.18 3.18
N ILE A 95 -2.59 -13.93 2.86
CA ILE A 95 -3.42 -13.05 3.70
C ILE A 95 -4.91 -13.33 3.43
N THR A 96 -5.31 -13.43 2.17
CA THR A 96 -6.73 -13.49 1.78
C THR A 96 -7.37 -14.87 1.90
N ASN A 97 -6.57 -15.92 2.09
CA ASN A 97 -7.05 -17.29 2.26
C ASN A 97 -7.13 -17.72 3.74
N GLN A 98 -7.01 -16.76 4.67
CA GLN A 98 -7.26 -16.96 6.10
C GLN A 98 -8.74 -16.68 6.41
#